data_AF-A0AAE6JFZ3-F1
#
_entry.id   AF-A0AAE6JFZ3-F1
#
_cell.length_a   1.000
_cell.length_b   1.000
_cell.length_c   1.000
_cell.angle_alpha   90.00
_cell.angle_beta   90.00
_cell.angle_gamma   90.00
#
_symmetry.space_group_name_H-M   'P 1'
#
loop_
_entity.id
_entity.type
_entity.pdbx_description
1 polymer ?
#
loop_
_entity_poly.entity_id
_entity_poly.type
_entity_poly.pdbx_seq_one_letter_code
_entity_poly.pdbx_strand_id
1 'polypeptide(L)'
;MSNSNQSFFSACRMPDQFAKVTCTQDKVIYTLSQLKQATVADIALKLKEYEPAVNTFTHEKNTIEVLNYLFDRGLVKITKQNGELNYNLVNA
;
A
#
# COMPACT_ATOMS: atom_id res chain seq x y z
N MET A 1 28.99 -16.15 -7.37
CA MET A 1 27.85 -16.68 -8.14
C MET A 1 26.56 -16.15 -7.54
N SER A 2 25.69 -15.65 -8.42
CA SER A 2 24.27 -15.31 -8.26
C SER A 2 23.88 -14.16 -7.31
N ASN A 3 23.82 -12.98 -7.93
CA ASN A 3 23.09 -11.79 -7.49
C ASN A 3 21.58 -12.12 -7.48
N SER A 4 20.99 -12.28 -6.29
CA SER A 4 19.55 -12.53 -6.15
C SER A 4 18.78 -11.21 -6.23
N ASN A 5 18.64 -10.68 -7.45
CA ASN A 5 17.58 -9.71 -7.77
C ASN A 5 16.24 -10.43 -7.71
N GLN A 6 15.74 -10.68 -6.49
CA GLN A 6 14.38 -11.17 -6.29
C GLN A 6 13.43 -10.03 -6.65
N SER A 7 12.92 -10.07 -7.88
CA SER A 7 11.81 -9.24 -8.30
C SER A 7 10.61 -9.53 -7.41
N PHE A 8 10.23 -8.56 -6.58
CA PHE A 8 9.11 -8.61 -5.62
C PHE A 8 7.72 -8.77 -6.27
N PHE A 9 7.66 -8.96 -7.58
CA PHE A 9 6.43 -8.87 -8.38
C PHE A 9 6.01 -10.25 -8.89
N SER A 10 5.57 -11.12 -7.99
CA SER A 10 4.72 -12.26 -8.38
C SER A 10 3.28 -11.78 -8.54
N ALA A 11 2.66 -12.11 -9.68
CA ALA A 11 1.37 -11.62 -10.15
C ALA A 11 0.26 -11.62 -9.07
N CYS A 12 -0.19 -10.42 -8.66
CA CYS A 12 -1.19 -10.24 -7.60
C CYS A 12 -2.61 -10.11 -8.19
N ARG A 13 -3.55 -10.93 -7.72
CA ARG A 13 -5.00 -10.77 -7.94
C ARG A 13 -5.58 -9.98 -6.76
N MET A 14 -6.51 -9.08 -7.02
CA MET A 14 -7.17 -8.23 -6.01
C MET A 14 -8.02 -9.08 -5.04
N PRO A 15 -7.72 -9.13 -3.72
CA PRO A 15 -8.48 -9.99 -2.79
C PRO A 15 -9.53 -9.27 -1.95
N ASP A 16 -10.60 -10.00 -1.60
CA ASP A 16 -11.75 -9.56 -0.79
C ASP A 16 -11.50 -9.46 0.74
N GLN A 17 -10.35 -9.95 1.26
CA GLN A 17 -10.10 -10.04 2.71
C GLN A 17 -8.62 -9.83 3.06
N PHE A 18 -8.36 -9.03 4.10
CA PHE A 18 -7.00 -8.76 4.62
C PHE A 18 -6.24 -10.03 5.06
N ALA A 19 -6.94 -11.04 5.60
CA ALA A 19 -6.31 -12.29 6.02
C ALA A 19 -5.86 -13.20 4.85
N LYS A 20 -6.28 -12.91 3.62
CA LYS A 20 -5.91 -13.66 2.40
C LYS A 20 -4.86 -12.97 1.54
N VAL A 21 -4.40 -11.77 1.90
CA VAL A 21 -3.37 -11.02 1.17
C VAL A 21 -1.99 -11.32 1.75
N THR A 22 -1.24 -12.18 1.07
CA THR A 22 0.14 -12.52 1.46
C THR A 22 1.15 -11.44 1.06
N CYS A 23 0.83 -10.56 0.10
CA CYS A 23 1.76 -9.54 -0.40
C CYS A 23 1.45 -8.14 0.16
N THR A 24 2.51 -7.40 0.49
CA THR A 24 2.48 -6.00 0.95
C THR A 24 1.66 -5.08 0.04
N GLN A 25 1.75 -5.26 -1.28
CA GLN A 25 1.02 -4.46 -2.25
C GLN A 25 -0.50 -4.58 -2.05
N ASP A 26 -1.01 -5.80 -1.94
CA ASP A 26 -2.46 -6.01 -1.81
C ASP A 26 -2.97 -5.53 -0.46
N LYS A 27 -2.17 -5.64 0.61
CA LYS A 27 -2.51 -5.05 1.91
C LYS A 27 -2.68 -3.54 1.82
N VAL A 28 -1.78 -2.85 1.12
CA VAL A 28 -1.89 -1.40 0.90
C VAL A 28 -3.10 -1.05 0.03
N ILE A 29 -3.34 -1.79 -1.06
CA ILE A 29 -4.51 -1.57 -1.94
C ILE A 29 -5.81 -1.79 -1.17
N TYR A 30 -5.91 -2.89 -0.40
CA TYR A 30 -7.07 -3.19 0.42
C TYR A 30 -7.31 -2.09 1.46
N THR A 31 -6.28 -1.71 2.21
CA THR A 31 -6.39 -0.64 3.21
C THR A 31 -6.83 0.67 2.57
N LEU A 32 -6.24 1.05 1.44
CA LEU A 32 -6.61 2.26 0.73
C LEU A 32 -8.05 2.21 0.18
N SER A 33 -8.53 1.04 -0.27
CA SER A 33 -9.91 0.89 -0.75
C SER A 33 -10.95 1.04 0.36
N GLN A 34 -10.60 0.66 1.59
CA GLN A 34 -11.41 0.87 2.79
C GLN A 34 -11.44 2.34 3.19
N LEU A 35 -10.27 3.01 3.17
CA LEU A 35 -10.15 4.41 3.57
C LEU A 35 -10.71 5.39 2.53
N LYS A 36 -10.86 4.96 1.27
CA LYS A 36 -11.24 5.75 0.09
C LYS A 36 -10.22 6.82 -0.29
N GLN A 37 -9.72 7.55 0.68
CA GLN A 37 -8.68 8.55 0.48
C GLN A 37 -7.87 8.67 1.77
N ALA A 38 -6.54 8.61 1.67
CA ALA A 38 -5.69 8.52 2.85
C ALA A 38 -4.27 9.03 2.61
N THR A 39 -3.61 9.49 3.66
CA THR A 39 -2.16 9.72 3.67
C THR A 39 -1.39 8.42 3.88
N VAL A 40 -0.06 8.46 3.71
CA VAL A 40 0.82 7.32 4.07
C VAL A 40 0.67 6.97 5.56
N ALA A 41 0.57 7.97 6.42
CA ALA A 41 0.46 7.77 7.86
C ALA A 41 -0.85 7.07 8.24
N ASP A 42 -1.97 7.46 7.62
CA ASP A 42 -3.28 6.84 7.83
C ASP A 42 -3.27 5.35 7.43
N ILE A 43 -2.69 5.06 6.25
CA ILE A 43 -2.56 3.69 5.74
C ILE A 43 -1.66 2.86 6.67
N ALA A 44 -0.51 3.40 7.09
CA ALA A 44 0.42 2.70 7.97
C ALA A 44 -0.17 2.42 9.36
N LEU A 45 -0.92 3.38 9.90
CA LEU A 45 -1.64 3.22 11.16
C LEU A 45 -2.68 2.10 11.05
N LYS A 46 -3.44 2.07 9.95
CA LYS A 46 -4.42 1.00 9.71
C LYS A 46 -3.78 -0.36 9.51
N LEU A 47 -2.64 -0.43 8.82
CA LEU A 47 -1.87 -1.67 8.67
C LEU A 47 -1.33 -2.17 10.03
N LYS A 48 -0.92 -1.27 10.91
CA LYS A 48 -0.47 -1.61 12.28
C LYS A 48 -1.58 -2.25 13.11
N GLU A 49 -2.85 -1.87 12.91
CA GLU A 49 -3.99 -2.54 13.56
C GLU A 49 -4.10 -4.01 13.14
N TYR A 50 -3.79 -4.32 11.88
CA TYR A 50 -3.84 -5.69 11.37
C TYR A 50 -2.56 -6.49 11.64
N GLU A 51 -1.42 -5.81 11.72
CA GLU A 51 -0.09 -6.41 11.89
C GLU A 51 0.66 -5.78 13.09
N PRO A 52 0.16 -5.94 14.33
CA PRO A 52 0.72 -5.26 15.50
C PRO A 52 2.16 -5.66 15.83
N ALA A 53 2.66 -6.77 15.29
CA ALA A 53 4.06 -7.20 15.43
C ALA A 53 5.03 -6.43 14.52
N VAL A 54 4.55 -5.82 13.43
CA VAL A 54 5.37 -5.02 12.51
C VAL A 54 5.42 -3.58 13.01
N ASN A 55 6.60 -2.95 12.97
CA ASN A 55 6.72 -1.57 13.46
C ASN A 55 6.10 -0.56 12.45
N THR A 56 5.63 0.58 12.94
CA THR A 56 4.95 1.60 12.13
C THR A 56 5.86 2.13 11.00
N PHE A 57 7.15 2.33 11.27
CA PHE A 57 8.12 2.78 10.28
C PHE A 57 8.24 1.83 9.07
N THR A 58 8.20 0.52 9.31
CA THR A 58 8.18 -0.49 8.25
C THR A 58 6.90 -0.41 7.44
N HIS A 59 5.74 -0.19 8.08
CA HIS A 59 4.49 0.02 7.35
C HIS A 59 4.52 1.28 6.48
N GLU A 60 5.05 2.39 6.99
CA GLU A 60 5.19 3.64 6.23
C GLU A 60 6.10 3.45 5.02
N LYS A 61 7.29 2.89 5.22
CA LYS A 61 8.25 2.64 4.13
C LYS A 61 7.62 1.77 3.03
N ASN A 62 7.01 0.65 3.43
CA ASN A 62 6.36 -0.26 2.50
C ASN A 62 5.19 0.40 1.76
N THR A 63 4.42 1.23 2.46
CA THR A 63 3.30 1.98 1.87
C THR A 63 3.79 2.96 0.82
N ILE A 64 4.86 3.70 1.10
CA ILE A 64 5.48 4.64 0.14
C ILE A 64 5.93 3.90 -1.12
N GLU A 65 6.67 2.79 -0.97
CA GLU A 65 7.16 1.99 -2.10
C GLU A 65 6.01 1.49 -2.98
N VAL A 66 4.94 0.98 -2.36
CA VAL A 66 3.75 0.51 -3.09
C VAL A 66 3.00 1.66 -3.77
N LEU A 67 2.76 2.77 -3.07
CA LEU A 67 2.01 3.89 -3.64
C LEU A 67 2.74 4.53 -4.83
N ASN A 68 4.07 4.65 -4.77
CA ASN A 68 4.88 5.10 -5.90
C ASN A 68 4.71 4.15 -7.09
N TYR A 69 4.85 2.84 -6.86
CA TYR A 69 4.67 1.83 -7.89
C TYR A 69 3.26 1.85 -8.52
N LEU A 70 2.21 2.07 -7.71
CA LEU A 70 0.84 2.19 -8.21
C LEU A 70 0.61 3.50 -8.97
N PHE A 71 1.26 4.58 -8.54
CA PHE A 71 1.15 5.88 -9.17
C PHE A 71 1.78 5.87 -10.57
N ASP A 72 2.97 5.28 -10.69
CA ASP A 72 3.67 5.11 -11.97
C ASP A 72 2.85 4.30 -13.00
N ARG A 73 1.88 3.52 -12.51
CA ARG A 73 0.96 2.70 -13.33
C ARG A 73 -0.42 3.35 -13.52
N GLY A 74 -0.65 4.54 -13.00
CA GLY A 74 -1.93 5.23 -13.05
C GLY A 74 -3.04 4.54 -12.25
N LEU A 75 -2.69 3.69 -11.28
CA LEU A 75 -3.66 2.95 -10.45
C LEU A 75 -4.08 3.74 -9.20
N VAL A 76 -3.27 4.71 -8.77
CA VAL A 76 -3.63 5.67 -7.72
C VAL A 76 -3.48 7.11 -8.24
N LYS A 77 -4.30 8.01 -7.69
CA LYS A 77 -4.20 9.46 -7.87
C LYS A 77 -3.69 10.09 -6.58
N ILE A 78 -2.89 11.12 -6.73
CA ILE A 78 -2.41 11.97 -5.63
C ILE A 78 -3.19 13.27 -5.66
N THR A 79 -3.74 13.66 -4.51
CA THR A 79 -4.37 14.96 -4.30
C THR A 79 -3.69 15.64 -3.13
N LYS A 80 -3.54 16.97 -3.20
CA LYS A 80 -3.04 17.75 -2.08
C LYS A 80 -4.23 18.29 -1.30
N GLN A 81 -4.37 17.88 -0.05
CA GLN A 81 -5.41 18.37 0.86
C GLN A 81 -4.74 18.80 2.17
N ASN A 82 -5.09 20.00 2.66
CA ASN A 82 -4.54 20.55 3.90
C ASN A 82 -3.00 20.57 3.98
N GLY A 83 -2.32 20.66 2.84
CA GLY A 83 -0.86 20.64 2.77
C GLY A 83 -0.25 19.25 2.62
N GLU A 84 -1.03 18.18 2.76
CA GLU A 84 -0.58 16.79 2.75
C GLU A 84 -0.97 16.06 1.47
N LEU A 85 -0.15 15.06 1.09
CA LEU A 85 -0.42 14.19 -0.04
C LEU A 85 -1.37 13.07 0.36
N ASN A 86 -2.53 13.07 -0.27
CA ASN A 86 -3.57 12.08 -0.10
C ASN A 86 -3.66 11.22 -1.37
N TYR A 87 -3.76 9.92 -1.15
CA TYR A 87 -3.81 8.91 -2.20
C TYR A 87 -5.24 8.37 -2.28
N ASN A 88 -5.69 8.04 -3.49
CA ASN A 88 -6.94 7.32 -3.75
C ASN A 88 -6.74 6.39 -4.96
N LEU A 89 -7.41 5.24 -4.97
CA LEU A 89 -7.44 4.33 -6.11
C LEU A 89 -8.24 4.94 -7.27
N VAL A 90 -7.76 4.72 -8.50
CA VAL A 90 -8.41 5.27 -9.71
C VAL A 90 -9.69 4.52 -10.08
N ASN A 91 -9.74 3.21 -9.81
CA ASN A 91 -10.88 2.33 -10.05
C ASN A 91 -11.23 1.56 -8.76
N ALA A 92 -11.81 2.26 -7.78
CA ALA A 92 -12.29 1.65 -6.53
C ALA A 92 -13.73 1.15 -6.64
#